data_AF-A0A8T5XX91-F1
#
_entry.id   AF-A0A8T5XX91-F1
#
_cell.length_a   1.000
_cell.length_b   1.000
_cell.length_c   1.000
_cell.angle_alpha   90.00
_cell.angle_beta   90.00
_cell.angle_gamma   90.00
#
_symmetry.space_group_name_H-M   'P 1'
#
loop_
_entity.id
_entity.type
_entity.pdbx_description
1 polymer ?
#
loop_
_entity_poly.entity_id
_entity_poly.type
_entity_poly.pdbx_seq_one_letter_code
_entity_poly.pdbx_strand_id
1 'polypeptide(L)' 'MKNKPILEGQISIKAALKSNNRDVYKIYIKKNKRYKDTSYLEKLAKKQGVKVERVKGSFIKE' A
#
# COMPACT_ATOMS: atom_id res chain seq x y z
N MET A 1 -7.18 10.66 -19.12
CA MET A 1 -7.14 10.11 -17.74
C MET A 1 -5.68 9.91 -17.35
N LYS A 2 -5.18 10.51 -16.26
CA LYS A 2 -3.78 10.31 -15.83
C LYS A 2 -3.64 8.87 -15.30
N ASN A 3 -2.88 8.03 -15.99
CA ASN A 3 -2.41 6.76 -15.44
C ASN A 3 -1.52 7.07 -14.23
N LYS A 4 -2.02 6.75 -13.03
CA LYS A 4 -1.21 6.83 -11.82
C LYS A 4 -0.30 5.59 -11.78
N PRO A 5 1.02 5.76 -11.56
CA PRO A 5 1.93 4.63 -11.50
C PRO A 5 1.57 3.74 -10.31
N ILE A 6 1.66 2.42 -10.51
CA ILE A 6 1.48 1.44 -9.45
C ILE A 6 2.86 1.16 -8.84
N LEU A 7 2.93 1.15 -7.52
CA LEU A 7 4.13 0.78 -6.78
C LEU A 7 3.90 -0.56 -6.10
N GLU A 8 4.70 -1.53 -6.48
CA GLU A 8 4.64 -2.88 -5.93
C GLU A 8 5.83 -3.19 -5.04
N GLY A 9 5.65 -4.18 -4.17
CA GLY A 9 6.67 -4.60 -3.22
C GLY A 9 6.63 -3.84 -1.89
N GLN A 10 6.84 -4.59 -0.82
CA GLN A 10 6.70 -4.08 0.54
C GLN A 10 7.75 -3.02 0.90
N ILE A 11 9.01 -3.23 0.47
CA ILE A 11 10.11 -2.30 0.74
C ILE A 11 9.85 -0.97 0.05
N SER A 12 9.47 -1.02 -1.23
CA SER A 12 9.13 0.15 -2.04
C SER A 12 8.00 0.97 -1.42
N ILE A 13 6.91 0.31 -0.98
CA ILE A 13 5.77 1.00 -0.35
C ILE A 13 6.19 1.63 0.99
N LYS A 14 6.98 0.91 1.81
CA LYS A 14 7.51 1.47 3.07
C LYS A 14 8.38 2.70 2.81
N ALA A 15 9.24 2.67 1.79
CA ALA A 15 10.08 3.80 1.41
C ALA A 15 9.23 5.00 0.94
N ALA A 16 8.21 4.76 0.10
CA ALA A 16 7.30 5.81 -0.36
C ALA A 16 6.55 6.47 0.80
N LEU A 17 6.05 5.69 1.76
CA LEU A 17 5.37 6.22 2.96
C LEU A 17 6.28 6.99 3.90
N LYS A 18 7.60 6.70 3.91
CA LYS A 18 8.57 7.36 4.81
C LYS A 18 9.23 8.58 4.18
N SER A 19 9.54 8.50 2.89
CA SER A 19 10.39 9.47 2.20
C SER A 19 9.69 10.78 1.91
N ASN A 20 8.36 10.85 2.05
CA ASN A 20 7.50 12.02 1.72
C ASN A 20 7.75 12.64 0.34
N ASN A 21 8.40 11.87 -0.56
CA ASN A 21 8.86 12.32 -1.87
C ASN A 21 7.85 11.93 -2.97
N ARG A 22 6.83 11.15 -2.63
CA ARG A 22 5.77 10.70 -3.53
C ARG A 22 4.44 10.66 -2.79
N ASP A 23 3.39 11.19 -3.41
CA ASP A 23 2.04 11.09 -2.88
C ASP A 23 1.52 9.65 -2.99
N VAL A 24 1.29 9.02 -1.84
CA VAL A 24 0.64 7.70 -1.77
C VAL A 24 -0.86 7.90 -1.54
N TYR A 25 -1.65 7.73 -2.59
CA TYR A 25 -3.11 7.96 -2.50
C TYR A 25 -3.87 6.80 -1.83
N LYS A 26 -3.48 5.56 -2.12
CA LYS A 26 -4.18 4.35 -1.66
C LYS A 26 -3.26 3.13 -1.72
N ILE A 27 -3.38 2.25 -0.73
CA ILE A 27 -2.63 1.00 -0.66
C ILE A 27 -3.61 -0.17 -0.72
N TYR A 28 -3.30 -1.15 -1.56
CA TYR A 28 -4.07 -2.39 -1.68
C TYR A 28 -3.30 -3.55 -1.07
N ILE A 29 -3.98 -4.32 -0.20
CA ILE A 29 -3.41 -5.53 0.42
C ILE A 29 -4.32 -6.71 0.09
N LYS A 30 -3.76 -7.86 -0.30
CA LYS A 30 -4.55 -9.08 -0.49
C LYS A 30 -5.24 -9.47 0.83
N LYS A 31 -6.55 -9.73 0.81
CA LYS A 31 -7.37 -10.06 1.99
C LYS A 31 -6.79 -11.17 2.87
N ASN A 32 -6.19 -12.18 2.24
CA ASN A 32 -5.66 -13.36 2.93
C ASN A 32 -4.22 -13.15 3.44
N LYS A 33 -3.60 -12.00 3.15
CA LYS A 33 -2.22 -11.70 3.54
C LYS A 33 -2.20 -11.15 4.97
N ARG A 34 -1.88 -12.01 5.94
CA ARG A 34 -1.75 -11.65 7.35
C ARG A 34 -0.31 -11.93 7.82
N TYR A 35 0.57 -10.97 7.64
CA TYR A 35 1.94 -11.02 8.16
C TYR A 35 2.18 -9.87 9.14
N LYS A 36 3.17 -10.02 10.03
CA LYS A 36 3.58 -8.94 10.96
C LYS A 36 3.86 -7.64 10.21
N ASP A 37 4.48 -7.74 9.04
CA ASP A 37 4.79 -6.60 8.18
C ASP A 37 3.58 -5.90 7.58
N THR A 38 2.50 -6.62 7.24
CA THR A 38 1.28 -5.97 6.74
C THR A 38 0.62 -5.15 7.84
N SER A 39 0.64 -5.64 9.08
CA SER A 39 0.16 -4.88 10.24
C SER A 39 0.97 -3.61 10.50
N TYR A 40 2.30 -3.69 10.38
CA TYR A 40 3.17 -2.50 10.48
C TYR A 40 2.88 -1.49 9.38
N LEU A 41 2.69 -1.95 8.13
CA LEU A 41 2.38 -1.10 6.99
C LEU A 41 1.03 -0.39 7.17
N GLU A 42 0.00 -1.09 7.65
CA GLU A 42 -1.31 -0.53 7.97
C GLU A 42 -1.22 0.59 9.01
N LYS A 43 -0.43 0.38 10.07
CA LYS A 43 -0.18 1.41 11.10
C LYS A 43 0.55 2.62 10.52
N LEU A 44 1.57 2.40 9.68
CA LEU A 44 2.34 3.47 9.05
C LEU A 44 1.47 4.29 8.10
N ALA A 45 0.67 3.63 7.26
CA ALA A 45 -0.26 4.27 6.34
C ALA A 45 -1.31 5.10 7.09
N LYS A 46 -1.88 4.56 8.18
CA LYS A 46 -2.82 5.27 9.04
C LYS A 46 -2.21 6.54 9.64
N LYS A 47 -0.94 6.49 10.10
CA LYS A 47 -0.22 7.67 10.60
C LYS A 47 -0.04 8.76 9.54
N GLN A 48 0.12 8.36 8.28
CA GLN A 48 0.28 9.26 7.14
C GLN A 48 -1.07 9.67 6.49
N GLY A 49 -2.21 9.27 7.07
CA GLY A 49 -3.53 9.58 6.50
C GLY A 49 -3.86 8.81 5.21
N VAL A 50 -3.10 7.78 4.87
CA VAL A 50 -3.27 7.01 3.63
C VAL A 50 -4.28 5.88 3.81
N LYS A 51 -5.25 5.79 2.90
CA LYS A 51 -6.28 4.73 2.92
C LYS A 51 -5.68 3.37 2.53
N VAL A 52 -5.91 2.36 3.35
CA VAL A 52 -5.56 0.96 3.08
C VAL A 52 -6.83 0.16 2.83
N GLU A 53 -6.86 -0.61 1.75
CA GLU A 53 -8.00 -1.45 1.39
C GLU A 53 -7.57 -2.90 1.19
N ARG A 54 -8.27 -3.80 1.89
CA ARG A 54 -8.05 -5.24 1.72
C ARG A 54 -8.92 -5.78 0.59
N VAL A 55 -8.29 -6.24 -0.47
CA VAL A 55 -8.93 -6.65 -1.72
C VAL A 55 -8.70 -8.14 -2.02
N LYS A 56 -9.60 -8.76 -2.79
CA LYS A 56 -9.43 -10.15 -3.24
C LYS A 56 -8.20 -10.22 -4.17
N GLY A 57 -7.56 -11.40 -4.24
CA GLY A 57 -6.42 -11.60 -5.15
C GLY A 57 -6.75 -11.20 -6.60
N SER A 58 -7.96 -11.50 -7.06
CA SER A 58 -8.48 -11.17 -8.39
C SER A 58 -8.59 -9.66 -8.70
N PHE A 59 -8.46 -8.80 -7.70
CA PHE A 59 -8.49 -7.34 -7.84
C PHE A 59 -7.10 -6.76 -8.08
N ILE A 60 -6.07 -7.40 -7.52
CA ILE A 60 -4.66 -7.08 -7.79
C ILE A 60 -4.24 -8.06 -8.89
N LYS A 61 -4.68 -7.76 -10.12
CA LYS A 61 -4.22 -8.48 -11.30
C LYS A 61 -2.91 -7.86 -11.78
N GLU A 62 -1.94 -8.73 -11.98
CA GLU A 62 -0.88 -8.54 -12.96
C GLU A 62 -1.52 -8.52 -14.36
#